data_AF-A0A0C9PY94-F1
#
_entry.id   AF-A0A0C9PY94-F1
#
_cell.length_a   1.000
_cell.length_b   1.000
_cell.length_c   1.000
_cell.angle_alpha   90.00
_cell.angle_beta   90.00
_cell.angle_gamma   90.00
#
_symmetry.space_group_name_H-M   'P 1'
#
loop_
_entity.id
_entity.type
_entity.pdbx_description
1 polymer ?
#
loop_
_entity_poly.entity_id
_entity_poly.type
_entity_poly.pdbx_seq_one_letter_code
_entity_poly.pdbx_strand_id
1 'polypeptide(L)'
;MVKNPPVRSIICSSKMESFNLEETLEKYLPEVELKKAKAHLYGTGWRERQPFVTDFGLKIKLCSLIATAREESSNLRRIVQVGLIQHSIVLPTDKPVIEQRNAIYNKIEKYIQSAGSNNVNILCLQEAW
;
A
#
# COMPACT_ATOMS: atom_id res chain seq x y z
N MET A 1 -21.20 45.15 -12.52
CA MET A 1 -20.52 44.37 -11.48
C MET A 1 -21.42 43.22 -11.04
N VAL A 2 -21.28 42.05 -11.65
CA VAL A 2 -22.03 40.85 -11.27
C VAL A 2 -21.26 40.17 -10.14
N LYS A 3 -21.78 40.22 -8.91
CA LYS A 3 -21.20 39.50 -7.78
C LYS A 3 -21.56 38.03 -7.94
N ASN A 4 -20.58 37.17 -8.22
CA ASN A 4 -20.78 35.73 -8.19
C ASN A 4 -21.19 35.29 -6.78
N PRO A 5 -22.19 34.40 -6.63
CA PRO A 5 -22.59 33.89 -5.33
C PRO A 5 -21.48 33.02 -4.73
N PRO A 6 -21.40 32.90 -3.39
CA PRO A 6 -20.38 32.09 -2.75
C PRO A 6 -20.59 30.62 -3.13
N VAL A 7 -19.55 29.99 -3.67
CA VAL A 7 -19.50 28.54 -3.87
C VAL A 7 -19.64 27.91 -2.48
N ARG A 8 -20.82 27.37 -2.18
CA ARG A 8 -21.04 26.57 -0.97
C ARG A 8 -20.18 25.32 -1.12
N SER A 9 -18.99 25.32 -0.53
CA SER A 9 -18.27 24.07 -0.26
C SER A 9 -19.09 23.30 0.77
N ILE A 10 -19.89 22.36 0.29
CA ILE A 10 -20.41 21.30 1.14
C ILE A 10 -19.19 20.45 1.49
N ILE A 11 -18.45 20.86 2.53
CA ILE A 11 -17.48 19.99 3.16
C ILE A 11 -18.31 18.98 3.93
N CYS A 12 -18.73 17.93 3.23
CA CYS A 12 -19.23 16.72 3.87
C CYS A 12 -18.04 16.09 4.60
N SER A 13 -17.77 16.56 5.82
CA SER A 13 -16.86 15.89 6.73
C SER A 13 -17.58 14.65 7.31
N SER A 14 -17.98 13.75 6.42
CA SER A 14 -18.23 12.37 6.84
C SER A 14 -16.87 11.81 7.20
N LYS A 15 -16.66 11.57 8.49
CA LYS A 15 -15.46 10.89 9.00
C LYS A 15 -15.50 9.49 8.40
N MET A 16 -14.80 9.30 7.29
CA MET A 16 -14.73 8.01 6.62
C MET A 16 -14.01 7.08 7.58
N GLU A 17 -14.75 6.19 8.24
CA GLU A 17 -14.16 5.19 9.13
C GLU A 17 -13.18 4.36 8.30
N SER A 18 -11.91 4.37 8.70
CA SER A 18 -10.89 3.56 8.05
C SER A 18 -11.14 2.09 8.39
N PHE A 19 -11.96 1.42 7.60
CA PHE A 19 -12.19 -0.01 7.74
C PHE A 19 -11.00 -0.77 7.16
N ASN A 20 -10.28 -1.50 8.01
CA ASN A 20 -9.28 -2.47 7.59
C ASN A 20 -9.78 -3.88 7.94
N LEU A 21 -9.90 -4.74 6.92
CA LEU A 21 -10.44 -6.08 7.08
C LEU A 21 -9.52 -6.94 7.95
N GLU A 22 -8.22 -6.88 7.74
CA GLU A 22 -7.25 -7.70 8.45
C GLU A 22 -7.22 -7.40 9.96
N GLU A 23 -7.16 -6.12 10.32
CA GLU A 23 -7.18 -5.64 11.71
C GLU A 23 -8.50 -6.00 12.40
N THR A 24 -9.62 -5.93 11.67
CA THR A 24 -10.94 -6.33 12.18
C THR A 24 -10.98 -7.83 12.47
N LEU A 25 -10.49 -8.66 11.55
CA LEU A 25 -10.44 -10.12 11.74
C LEU A 25 -9.55 -10.49 12.94
N GLU A 26 -8.40 -9.86 13.08
CA GLU A 26 -7.47 -10.09 14.19
C GLU A 26 -8.04 -9.69 15.55
N LYS A 27 -8.88 -8.64 15.58
CA LYS A 27 -9.51 -8.17 16.81
C LYS A 27 -10.62 -9.10 17.31
N TYR A 28 -11.41 -9.68 16.41
CA TYR A 28 -12.64 -10.39 16.77
C TYR A 28 -12.56 -11.91 16.66
N LEU A 29 -11.65 -12.48 15.87
CA LEU A 29 -11.56 -13.94 15.72
C LEU A 29 -10.44 -14.54 16.58
N PRO A 30 -10.69 -15.69 17.24
CA PRO A 30 -9.64 -16.44 17.91
C PRO A 30 -8.65 -17.03 16.89
N GLU A 31 -7.40 -17.26 17.31
CA GLU A 31 -6.28 -17.60 16.41
C GLU A 31 -6.56 -18.81 15.49
N VAL A 32 -7.24 -19.84 16.00
CA VAL A 32 -7.60 -21.04 15.25
C VAL A 32 -8.57 -20.73 14.10
N GLU A 33 -9.59 -19.91 14.38
CA GLU A 33 -10.58 -19.50 13.38
C GLU A 33 -10.02 -18.45 12.44
N LEU A 34 -9.21 -17.52 12.96
CA LEU A 34 -8.50 -16.53 12.16
C LEU A 34 -7.62 -17.19 11.10
N LYS A 35 -6.89 -18.24 11.47
CA LYS A 35 -6.05 -19.00 10.52
C LYS A 35 -6.90 -19.68 9.45
N LYS A 36 -8.04 -20.27 9.81
CA LYS A 36 -8.98 -20.88 8.86
C LYS A 36 -9.59 -19.82 7.93
N ALA A 37 -10.04 -18.70 8.48
CA ALA A 37 -10.62 -17.58 7.73
C ALA A 37 -9.60 -16.99 6.74
N LYS A 38 -8.38 -16.68 7.20
CA LYS A 38 -7.30 -16.19 6.33
C LYS A 38 -6.95 -17.20 5.23
N ALA A 39 -6.91 -18.49 5.54
CA ALA A 39 -6.66 -19.54 4.54
C ALA A 39 -7.78 -19.64 3.50
N HIS A 40 -9.04 -19.43 3.89
CA HIS A 40 -10.18 -19.46 2.97
C HIS A 40 -10.25 -18.20 2.10
N LEU A 41 -9.99 -17.01 2.67
CA LEU A 41 -10.05 -15.72 1.96
C LEU A 41 -8.85 -15.50 1.03
N TYR A 42 -7.63 -15.75 1.51
CA TYR A 42 -6.39 -15.39 0.82
C TYR A 42 -5.63 -16.60 0.27
N GLY A 43 -6.10 -17.81 0.51
CA GLY A 43 -5.38 -19.04 0.19
C GLY A 43 -4.25 -19.36 1.17
N THR A 44 -3.48 -20.40 0.84
CA THR A 44 -2.40 -20.94 1.69
C THR A 44 -1.01 -20.73 1.08
N GLY A 45 0.04 -20.88 1.89
CA GLY A 45 1.43 -20.89 1.41
C GLY A 45 2.11 -19.53 1.33
N TRP A 46 1.37 -18.44 1.57
CA TRP A 46 1.97 -17.13 1.82
C TRP A 46 2.52 -17.03 3.25
N ARG A 47 3.51 -16.16 3.43
CA ARG A 47 4.14 -15.85 4.72
C ARG A 47 4.37 -14.36 4.82
N GLU A 48 3.94 -13.76 5.91
CA GLU A 48 4.30 -12.39 6.25
C GLU A 48 5.76 -12.35 6.73
N ARG A 49 6.49 -11.30 6.34
CA ARG A 49 7.87 -11.05 6.72
C ARG A 49 7.98 -9.64 7.26
N GLN A 50 8.95 -9.41 8.13
CA GLN A 50 9.26 -8.06 8.59
C GLN A 50 10.08 -7.34 7.50
N PRO A 51 9.83 -6.05 7.27
CA PRO A 51 10.68 -5.24 6.40
C PRO A 51 12.08 -5.09 7.00
N PHE A 52 13.08 -4.92 6.15
CA PHE A 52 14.47 -4.70 6.56
C PHE A 52 14.67 -3.31 7.16
N VAL A 53 13.96 -2.32 6.63
CA VAL A 53 14.05 -0.90 7.05
C VAL A 53 12.65 -0.28 7.12
N THR A 54 12.38 0.46 8.19
CA THR A 54 11.08 1.09 8.50
C THR A 54 11.11 2.62 8.56
N ASP A 55 12.22 3.25 8.15
CA ASP A 55 12.63 4.60 8.56
C ASP A 55 11.78 5.79 8.08
N PHE A 56 10.69 5.57 7.36
CA PHE A 56 9.91 6.65 6.73
C PHE A 56 8.52 6.87 7.33
N GLY A 57 8.18 6.20 8.44
CA GLY A 57 6.82 6.26 9.02
C GLY A 57 5.76 5.68 8.09
N LEU A 58 6.16 4.77 7.21
CA LEU A 58 5.30 4.13 6.20
C LEU A 58 4.71 2.83 6.75
N LYS A 59 3.45 2.55 6.40
CA LYS A 59 2.85 1.23 6.61
C LYS A 59 3.38 0.28 5.54
N ILE A 60 4.45 -0.44 5.85
CA ILE A 60 5.08 -1.41 4.95
C ILE A 60 4.59 -2.81 5.33
N LYS A 61 4.06 -3.55 4.35
CA LYS A 61 3.71 -4.97 4.50
C LYS A 61 4.52 -5.79 3.50
N LEU A 62 5.30 -6.74 4.00
CA LEU A 62 6.11 -7.63 3.16
C LEU A 62 5.54 -9.04 3.20
N CYS A 63 5.14 -9.56 2.04
CA CYS A 63 4.61 -10.91 1.89
C CYS A 63 5.52 -11.76 1.01
N SER A 64 5.65 -13.04 1.34
CA SER A 64 6.37 -14.03 0.57
C SER A 64 5.43 -15.09 0.04
N LEU A 65 5.56 -15.42 -1.24
CA LEU A 65 4.88 -16.54 -1.89
C LEU A 65 5.85 -17.67 -2.28
N ILE A 66 7.11 -17.63 -1.82
CA ILE A 66 8.14 -18.58 -2.27
C ILE A 66 7.74 -20.04 -1.98
N ALA A 67 7.04 -20.26 -0.86
CA ALA A 67 6.59 -21.59 -0.45
C ALA A 67 5.41 -22.15 -1.28
N THR A 68 4.77 -21.34 -2.14
CA THR A 68 3.73 -21.84 -3.05
C THR A 68 4.31 -22.55 -4.26
N ALA A 69 5.56 -22.26 -4.62
CA ALA A 69 6.26 -22.88 -5.73
C ALA A 69 7.16 -24.03 -5.25
N ARG A 70 6.97 -25.21 -5.86
CA ARG A 70 7.84 -26.39 -5.66
C ARG A 70 9.21 -26.13 -6.30
N GLU A 71 10.24 -26.73 -5.73
CA GLU A 71 11.57 -26.71 -6.33
C GLU A 71 11.61 -27.60 -7.58
N GLU A 72 12.15 -27.05 -8.66
CA GLU A 72 12.40 -27.79 -9.90
C GLU A 72 13.81 -28.38 -9.85
N SER A 73 13.98 -29.63 -10.28
CA SER A 73 15.30 -30.29 -10.30
C SER A 73 16.23 -29.75 -11.39
N SER A 74 15.66 -29.17 -12.44
CA SER A 74 16.36 -28.75 -13.65
C SER A 74 16.68 -27.25 -13.71
N ASN A 75 16.06 -26.42 -12.86
CA ASN A 75 16.22 -24.97 -12.91
C ASN A 75 16.42 -24.37 -11.51
N LEU A 76 17.25 -23.33 -11.42
CA LEU A 76 17.36 -22.52 -10.21
C LEU A 76 16.08 -21.69 -9.99
N ARG A 77 15.73 -21.47 -8.72
CA ARG A 77 14.57 -20.64 -8.35
C ARG A 77 14.80 -19.19 -8.81
N ARG A 78 13.85 -18.67 -9.59
CA ARG A 78 13.80 -17.26 -10.01
C ARG A 78 12.99 -16.46 -9.01
N ILE A 79 13.65 -15.98 -7.95
CA ILE A 79 13.01 -15.19 -6.90
C ILE A 79 13.11 -13.71 -7.27
N VAL A 80 11.96 -13.03 -7.30
CA VAL A 80 11.87 -11.60 -7.56
C VAL A 80 11.04 -10.96 -6.44
N GLN A 81 11.50 -9.82 -5.94
CA GLN A 81 10.76 -9.00 -5.01
C GLN A 81 10.11 -7.81 -5.73
N VAL A 82 8.79 -7.72 -5.61
CA VAL A 82 7.99 -6.67 -6.25
C VAL A 82 7.48 -5.71 -5.17
N GLY A 83 7.62 -4.41 -5.42
CA GLY A 83 7.11 -3.34 -4.57
C GLY A 83 5.89 -2.69 -5.22
N LEU A 84 4.78 -2.65 -4.49
CA LEU A 84 3.56 -1.97 -4.91
C LEU A 84 3.36 -0.76 -4.00
N ILE A 85 3.25 0.42 -4.60
CA ILE A 85 3.08 1.68 -3.88
C ILE A 85 1.69 2.23 -4.10
N GLN A 86 1.01 2.51 -2.99
CA GLN A 86 -0.23 3.26 -2.96
C GLN A 86 -0.02 4.57 -2.19
N HIS A 87 -0.56 5.67 -2.69
CA HIS A 87 -0.47 6.97 -2.05
C HIS A 87 -1.75 7.80 -2.20
N SER A 88 -1.98 8.68 -1.23
CA SER A 88 -2.94 9.77 -1.37
C SER A 88 -2.28 11.01 -2.01
N ILE A 89 -3.10 11.88 -2.59
CA ILE A 89 -2.70 13.23 -2.97
C ILE A 89 -2.16 14.02 -1.76
N VAL A 90 -1.30 14.99 -2.03
CA VAL A 90 -0.60 15.77 -1.00
C VAL A 90 -1.21 17.16 -0.83
N LEU A 91 -1.35 17.88 -1.93
CA LEU A 91 -1.96 19.21 -1.93
C LEU A 91 -3.44 19.11 -2.33
N PRO A 92 -4.27 20.09 -1.91
CA PRO A 92 -5.63 20.21 -2.39
C PRO A 92 -5.70 20.34 -3.92
N THR A 93 -6.81 19.87 -4.49
CA THR A 93 -7.00 19.79 -5.94
C THR A 93 -7.19 21.14 -6.63
N ASP A 94 -7.34 22.23 -5.88
CA ASP A 94 -7.48 23.61 -6.37
C ASP A 94 -6.14 24.35 -6.54
N LYS A 95 -5.02 23.72 -6.14
CA LYS A 95 -3.68 24.28 -6.30
C LYS A 95 -3.15 24.18 -7.74
N PRO A 96 -2.14 24.97 -8.13
CA PRO A 96 -1.50 24.81 -9.44
C PRO A 96 -1.01 23.37 -9.66
N VAL A 97 -1.28 22.81 -10.84
CA VAL A 97 -0.96 21.41 -11.18
C VAL A 97 0.53 21.09 -10.97
N ILE A 98 1.41 22.05 -11.26
CA ILE A 98 2.85 21.90 -11.08
C ILE A 98 3.19 21.67 -9.60
N GLU A 99 2.56 22.42 -8.68
CA GLU A 99 2.77 22.27 -7.24
C GLU A 99 2.24 20.93 -6.76
N GLN A 100 1.03 20.54 -7.19
CA GLN A 100 0.43 19.25 -6.83
C GLN A 100 1.32 18.08 -7.24
N ARG A 101 1.79 18.08 -8.51
CA ARG A 101 2.68 17.06 -9.06
C ARG A 101 4.01 17.00 -8.30
N ASN A 102 4.66 18.14 -8.08
CA ASN A 102 5.94 18.18 -7.40
C ASN A 102 5.81 17.69 -5.94
N ALA A 103 4.69 18.00 -5.26
CA ALA A 103 4.43 17.49 -3.93
C ALA A 103 4.27 15.97 -3.90
N ILE A 104 3.63 15.38 -4.92
CA ILE A 104 3.53 13.92 -5.06
C ILE A 104 4.90 13.30 -5.34
N TYR A 105 5.70 13.90 -6.23
CA TYR A 105 7.06 13.40 -6.54
C TYR A 105 7.93 13.31 -5.28
N ASN A 106 7.95 14.36 -4.46
CA ASN A 106 8.71 14.38 -3.21
C ASN A 106 8.24 13.31 -2.20
N LYS A 107 6.96 12.94 -2.23
CA LYS A 107 6.40 11.87 -1.40
C LYS A 107 6.81 10.50 -1.92
N ILE A 108 6.66 10.27 -3.22
CA ILE A 108 6.99 9.00 -3.87
C ILE A 108 8.49 8.72 -3.84
N GLU A 109 9.34 9.75 -3.93
CA GLU A 109 10.79 9.61 -3.81
C GLU A 109 11.18 8.85 -2.54
N LYS A 110 10.60 9.23 -1.39
CA LYS A 110 10.83 8.55 -0.10
C LYS A 110 10.36 7.10 -0.12
N TYR A 111 9.26 6.82 -0.82
CA TYR A 111 8.71 5.47 -0.92
C TYR A 111 9.60 4.58 -1.79
N ILE A 112 10.11 5.12 -2.89
CA ILE A 112 11.06 4.42 -3.77
C ILE A 112 12.38 4.16 -3.03
N GLN A 113 12.89 5.13 -2.26
CA GLN A 113 14.06 4.94 -1.41
C GLN A 113 13.84 3.79 -0.42
N SER A 114 12.70 3.77 0.27
CA SER A 114 12.33 2.68 1.18
C SER A 114 12.23 1.32 0.49
N ALA A 115 11.65 1.26 -0.71
CA ALA A 115 11.56 0.04 -1.50
C ALA A 115 12.95 -0.48 -1.91
N GLY A 116 13.85 0.44 -2.29
CA GLY A 116 15.26 0.12 -2.57
C GLY A 116 15.97 -0.47 -1.36
N SER A 117 15.83 0.15 -0.18
CA SER A 117 16.38 -0.39 1.08
C SER A 117 15.80 -1.75 1.49
N ASN A 118 14.63 -2.11 0.97
CA ASN A 118 14.00 -3.39 1.19
C ASN A 118 14.28 -4.42 0.07
N ASN A 119 15.24 -4.17 -0.83
CA ASN A 119 15.63 -5.08 -1.94
C ASN A 119 14.52 -5.36 -2.96
N VAL A 120 13.62 -4.39 -3.21
CA VAL A 120 12.65 -4.49 -4.31
C VAL A 120 13.39 -4.45 -5.65
N ASN A 121 13.13 -5.43 -6.52
CA ASN A 121 13.69 -5.49 -7.87
C ASN A 121 12.83 -4.74 -8.89
N ILE A 122 11.50 -4.87 -8.77
CA ILE A 122 10.53 -4.25 -9.68
C ILE A 122 9.53 -3.47 -8.85
N LEU A 123 9.30 -2.22 -9.20
CA LEU A 123 8.41 -1.32 -8.49
C LEU A 123 7.27 -0.87 -9.40
N CYS A 124 6.06 -0.79 -8.86
CA CYS A 124 4.87 -0.31 -9.54
C CYS A 124 4.15 0.76 -8.72
N LEU A 125 3.72 1.82 -9.40
CA LEU A 125 2.92 2.92 -8.86
C LEU A 125 1.45 2.75 -9.30
N GLN A 126 0.52 3.31 -8.53
CA GLN A 126 -0.90 3.33 -8.89
C GLN A 126 -1.15 4.11 -10.20
N GLU A 127 -2.30 3.87 -10.83
CA GLU A 127 -2.73 4.65 -12.00
C GLU A 127 -2.86 6.14 -11.66
N ALA A 128 -2.45 7.00 -12.60
CA ALA A 128 -2.52 8.46 -12.46
C ALA A 128 -1.91 8.98 -11.14
N TRP A 129 -0.76 8.38 -10.76
CA TRP A 129 0.05 8.79 -9.62
C TRP A 129 0.54 10.24 -9.73
#